data_AF-A0A956FSF3-F1
#
_entry.id   AF-A0A956FSF3-F1
#
_cell.length_a   1.000
_cell.length_b   1.000
_cell.length_c   1.000
_cell.angle_alpha   90.00
_cell.angle_beta   90.00
_cell.angle_gamma   90.00
#
_symmetry.space_group_name_H-M   'P 1'
#
loop_
_entity.id
_entity.type
_entity.pdbx_description
1 polymer ?
#
loop_
_entity_poly.entity_id
_entity_poly.type
_entity_poly.pdbx_seq_one_letter_code
_entity_poly.pdbx_strand_id
1 'polypeptide(L)'
;MDLSLRALLVVAALAACKSEPTTPPDDGGGEELDETLPERGPIEEAATLMARGQAEDALAVIDGALKQSPEDHELHYARGVALQALGRGPEAVEAWRATLERKPGFFPALNGIGAVELDAG
;
A
#
# COMPACT_ATOMS: atom_id res chain seq x y z
N MET A 1 -36.07 -14.25 -7.47
CA MET A 1 -36.03 -14.56 -6.04
C MET A 1 -35.27 -15.87 -5.90
N ASP A 2 -34.00 -15.94 -5.52
CA ASP A 2 -33.17 -14.95 -4.84
C ASP A 2 -31.69 -15.14 -5.18
N LEU A 3 -31.03 -14.01 -5.41
CA LEU A 3 -29.59 -13.84 -5.42
C LEU A 3 -29.05 -14.17 -4.02
N SER A 4 -28.51 -15.36 -3.78
CA SER A 4 -27.74 -15.59 -2.54
C SER A 4 -26.71 -16.71 -2.60
N LEU A 5 -26.21 -17.05 -3.80
CA LEU A 5 -25.14 -18.05 -3.93
C LEU A 5 -23.71 -17.46 -3.94
N ARG A 6 -23.56 -16.14 -3.77
CA ARG A 6 -22.24 -15.47 -3.76
C ARG A 6 -21.77 -14.99 -2.38
N ALA A 7 -22.58 -15.17 -1.33
CA ALA A 7 -22.25 -14.68 0.02
C ALA A 7 -21.55 -15.71 0.92
N LEU A 8 -21.39 -16.97 0.49
CA LEU A 8 -20.93 -18.05 1.37
C LEU A 8 -19.43 -18.38 1.30
N LEU A 9 -18.61 -17.57 0.63
CA LEU A 9 -17.15 -17.77 0.55
C LEU A 9 -16.35 -16.95 1.56
N VAL A 10 -17.00 -16.18 2.42
CA VAL A 10 -16.33 -15.25 3.35
C VAL A 10 -16.10 -15.85 4.75
N VAL A 11 -16.58 -17.06 5.04
CA VAL A 11 -16.48 -17.65 6.40
C VAL A 11 -15.96 -19.09 6.35
N ALA A 12 -14.67 -19.26 6.11
CA ALA A 12 -13.95 -20.49 6.43
C ALA A 12 -12.65 -20.11 7.14
N ALA A 13 -12.81 -19.91 8.45
CA ALA A 13 -11.75 -19.62 9.38
C ALA A 13 -10.96 -20.89 9.74
N LEU A 14 -9.66 -20.68 10.01
CA LEU A 14 -8.88 -21.33 11.08
C LEU A 14 -8.66 -22.84 11.02
N ALA A 15 -7.45 -23.27 10.67
CA ALA A 15 -6.63 -24.16 11.50
C ALA A 15 -5.28 -24.49 10.84
N ALA A 16 -4.24 -23.76 11.23
CA ALA A 16 -2.90 -24.33 11.41
C ALA A 16 -2.07 -23.37 12.26
N CYS A 17 -2.22 -23.49 13.57
CA CYS A 17 -1.27 -22.94 14.54
C CYS A 17 0.13 -23.43 14.22
N LYS A 18 1.07 -22.50 14.03
CA LYS A 18 2.44 -22.70 14.51
C LYS A 18 2.97 -21.37 15.06
N SER A 19 3.10 -21.41 16.38
CA SER A 19 3.77 -20.51 17.33
C SER A 19 4.96 -19.71 16.80
N GLU A 20 4.83 -18.38 16.97
CA GLU A 20 5.75 -17.25 17.23
C GLU A 20 7.30 -17.41 17.05
N PRO A 21 8.01 -16.32 16.67
CA PRO A 21 8.42 -15.38 17.71
C PRO A 21 7.99 -13.94 17.44
N THR A 22 7.61 -13.28 18.53
CA THR A 22 7.47 -11.83 18.68
C THR A 22 8.79 -11.11 18.39
N THR A 23 8.81 -10.23 17.40
CA THR A 23 9.74 -9.09 17.37
C THR A 23 8.94 -7.80 17.57
N PRO A 24 9.38 -6.88 18.45
CA PRO A 24 8.81 -5.53 18.55
C PRO A 24 9.15 -4.71 17.28
N PRO A 25 8.43 -3.60 17.02
CA PRO A 25 8.43 -2.93 15.72
C PRO A 25 9.61 -1.96 15.56
N ASP A 26 9.94 -1.71 14.28
CA ASP A 26 11.00 -0.83 13.76
C ASP A 26 12.33 -1.55 13.48
N ASP A 27 12.42 -2.11 12.27
CA ASP A 27 13.70 -2.26 11.58
C ASP A 27 13.61 -1.38 10.33
N GLY A 28 13.88 -0.10 10.52
CA GLY A 28 14.46 0.67 9.44
C GLY A 28 15.80 0.03 9.05
N GLY A 29 15.89 -0.45 7.82
CA GLY A 29 17.17 -0.68 7.15
C GLY A 29 17.39 -2.08 6.61
N GLY A 30 17.74 -2.12 5.31
CA GLY A 30 18.69 -3.10 4.81
C GLY A 30 18.22 -3.92 3.63
N GLU A 31 17.97 -3.28 2.48
CA GLU A 31 18.40 -3.94 1.24
C GLU A 31 19.87 -3.54 1.01
N GLU A 32 20.76 -4.52 1.11
CA GLU A 32 22.17 -4.43 0.75
C GLU A 32 22.30 -3.90 -0.69
N LEU A 33 22.67 -2.63 -0.82
CA LEU A 33 23.13 -2.07 -2.09
C LEU A 33 24.65 -2.06 -2.04
N ASP A 34 25.22 -3.05 -2.73
CA ASP A 34 26.57 -3.05 -3.26
C ASP A 34 26.96 -1.66 -3.80
N GLU A 35 28.20 -1.27 -3.55
CA GLU A 35 28.73 0.08 -3.59
C GLU A 35 28.56 0.80 -4.94
N THR A 36 27.39 1.37 -5.18
CA THR A 36 27.17 2.44 -6.15
C THR A 36 26.11 3.39 -5.56
N LEU A 37 26.30 4.70 -5.70
CA LEU A 37 25.43 5.77 -5.17
C LEU A 37 23.96 5.34 -5.10
N PRO A 38 23.24 5.50 -3.96
CA PRO A 38 21.86 5.02 -3.84
C PRO A 38 21.05 5.65 -4.98
N GLU A 39 20.67 4.82 -5.95
CA GLU A 39 19.67 5.21 -6.93
C GLU A 39 18.47 5.63 -6.10
N ARG A 40 18.09 6.91 -6.14
CA ARG A 40 16.95 7.40 -5.36
C ARG A 40 15.80 6.46 -5.60
N GLY A 41 15.38 5.74 -4.57
CA GLY A 41 14.35 4.72 -4.71
C GLY A 41 13.10 5.38 -5.29
N PRO A 42 12.28 4.65 -6.07
CA PRO A 42 11.06 5.19 -6.67
C PRO A 42 10.11 5.82 -5.64
N ILE A 43 10.18 5.35 -4.38
CA ILE A 43 9.45 5.94 -3.25
C ILE A 43 9.97 7.33 -2.87
N GLU A 44 11.29 7.52 -2.82
CA GLU A 44 11.90 8.83 -2.51
C GLU A 44 11.66 9.84 -3.64
N GLU A 45 11.74 9.39 -4.89
CA GLU A 45 11.39 10.21 -6.05
C GLU A 45 9.91 10.60 -6.04
N ALA A 46 9.01 9.63 -5.84
CA ALA A 46 7.58 9.91 -5.73
C ALA A 46 7.27 10.85 -4.56
N ALA A 47 7.90 10.69 -3.40
CA ALA A 47 7.74 11.59 -2.26
C ALA A 47 8.21 13.02 -2.59
N THR A 48 9.29 13.16 -3.34
CA THR A 48 9.79 14.47 -3.81
C THR A 48 8.82 15.13 -4.76
N LEU A 49 8.24 14.37 -5.70
CA LEU A 49 7.22 14.86 -6.64
C LEU A 49 5.93 15.26 -5.91
N MET A 50 5.50 14.46 -4.94
CA MET A 50 4.35 14.77 -4.06
C MET A 50 4.57 16.07 -3.29
N ALA A 51 5.77 16.29 -2.74
CA ALA A 51 6.11 17.53 -2.04
C ALA A 51 6.10 18.77 -2.95
N ARG A 52 6.25 18.58 -4.26
CA ARG A 52 6.14 19.63 -5.29
C ARG A 52 4.73 19.80 -5.84
N GLY A 53 3.75 19.02 -5.35
CA GLY A 53 2.38 19.02 -5.86
C GLY A 53 2.22 18.30 -7.20
N GLN A 54 3.22 17.54 -7.63
CA GLN A 54 3.23 16.78 -8.89
C GLN A 54 2.75 15.34 -8.64
N ALA A 55 1.50 15.19 -8.18
CA ALA A 55 0.98 13.88 -7.76
C ALA A 55 0.79 12.91 -8.95
N GLU A 56 0.52 13.42 -10.16
CA GLU A 56 0.44 12.62 -11.38
C GLU A 56 1.80 12.04 -11.77
N ASP A 57 2.87 12.84 -11.68
CA ASP A 57 4.23 12.39 -11.97
C ASP A 57 4.67 11.34 -10.92
N ALA A 58 4.35 11.58 -9.65
CA ALA A 58 4.61 10.63 -8.58
C ALA A 58 3.91 9.28 -8.85
N LEU A 59 2.65 9.31 -9.28
CA LEU A 59 1.90 8.12 -9.63
C LEU A 59 2.55 7.37 -10.81
N ALA A 60 3.06 8.07 -11.82
CA ALA A 60 3.74 7.45 -12.95
C ALA A 60 5.04 6.74 -12.53
N VAL A 61 5.82 7.33 -11.64
CA VAL A 61 7.02 6.72 -11.06
C VAL A 61 6.65 5.45 -10.28
N ILE A 62 5.63 5.53 -9.42
CA ILE A 62 5.16 4.39 -8.61
C ILE A 62 4.62 3.26 -9.50
N ASP A 63 3.78 3.57 -10.49
CA ASP A 63 3.24 2.58 -11.43
C ASP A 63 4.37 1.94 -12.28
N GLY A 64 5.43 2.69 -12.59
CA GLY A 64 6.64 2.17 -13.23
C GLY A 64 7.40 1.19 -12.34
N ALA A 65 7.55 1.52 -11.05
CA ALA A 65 8.19 0.66 -10.07
C ALA A 65 7.38 -0.62 -9.78
N LEU A 66 6.05 -0.51 -9.70
CA LEU A 66 5.15 -1.65 -9.50
C LEU A 66 5.19 -2.67 -10.64
N LYS A 67 5.61 -2.28 -11.85
CA LYS A 67 5.83 -3.25 -12.94
C LYS A 67 7.04 -4.15 -12.68
N GLN A 68 8.01 -3.68 -11.91
CA GLN A 68 9.21 -4.42 -11.54
C GLN A 68 8.99 -5.18 -10.23
N SER A 69 8.32 -4.53 -9.27
CA SER A 69 8.05 -5.06 -7.93
C SER A 69 6.54 -5.03 -7.62
N PRO A 70 5.72 -5.92 -8.24
CA PRO A 70 4.26 -5.89 -8.08
C PRO A 70 3.77 -6.27 -6.68
N GLU A 71 4.64 -6.88 -5.88
CA GLU A 71 4.35 -7.34 -4.52
C GLU A 71 4.84 -6.36 -3.44
N ASP A 72 5.45 -5.24 -3.83
CA ASP A 72 5.95 -4.25 -2.89
C ASP A 72 4.80 -3.46 -2.25
N HIS A 73 4.59 -3.70 -0.97
CA HIS A 73 3.55 -3.07 -0.17
C HIS A 73 3.77 -1.57 0.03
N GLU A 74 5.01 -1.09 0.06
CA GLU A 74 5.31 0.33 0.22
C GLU A 74 4.96 1.10 -1.05
N LEU A 75 5.20 0.50 -2.23
CA LEU A 75 4.76 1.06 -3.51
C LEU A 75 3.23 1.15 -3.61
N HIS A 76 2.49 0.11 -3.17
CA HIS A 76 1.02 0.17 -3.12
C HIS A 76 0.52 1.24 -2.16
N TYR A 77 1.20 1.44 -1.03
CA TYR A 77 0.85 2.51 -0.09
C TYR A 77 1.09 3.89 -0.70
N ALA A 78 2.28 4.11 -1.26
CA ALA A 78 2.63 5.37 -1.93
C ALA A 78 1.66 5.68 -3.07
N ARG A 79 1.23 4.66 -3.82
CA ARG A 79 0.21 4.77 -4.87
C ARG A 79 -1.10 5.31 -4.30
N GLY A 80 -1.55 4.77 -3.16
CA GLY A 80 -2.77 5.24 -2.50
C GLY A 80 -2.67 6.69 -2.04
N VAL A 81 -1.51 7.11 -1.50
CA VAL A 81 -1.26 8.51 -1.11
C VAL A 81 -1.30 9.44 -2.32
N ALA A 82 -0.66 9.06 -3.43
CA ALA A 82 -0.70 9.84 -4.66
C ALA A 82 -2.12 9.97 -5.23
N LEU A 83 -2.89 8.88 -5.25
CA LEU A 83 -4.28 8.88 -5.70
C LEU A 83 -5.19 9.74 -4.82
N GLN A 84 -4.97 9.73 -3.49
CA GLN A 84 -5.70 10.61 -2.58
C GLN A 84 -5.42 12.08 -2.89
N ALA A 85 -4.16 12.46 -3.10
CA ALA A 85 -3.79 13.83 -3.46
C ALA A 85 -4.41 14.29 -4.79
N LEU A 86 -4.68 13.36 -5.71
CA LEU A 86 -5.38 13.60 -6.97
C LEU A 86 -6.92 13.65 -6.83
N GLY A 87 -7.46 13.46 -5.63
CA GLY A 87 -8.91 13.37 -5.39
C GLY A 87 -9.53 12.05 -5.88
N ARG A 88 -8.71 11.04 -6.21
CA ARG A 88 -9.15 9.73 -6.69
C ARG A 88 -9.34 8.77 -5.51
N GLY A 89 -10.16 9.18 -4.55
CA GLY A 89 -10.42 8.46 -3.29
C GLY A 89 -10.75 6.97 -3.44
N PRO A 90 -11.68 6.56 -4.33
CA PRO A 90 -12.00 5.15 -4.53
C PRO A 90 -10.79 4.31 -4.95
N GLU A 91 -9.93 4.85 -5.80
CA GLU A 91 -8.74 4.15 -6.29
C GLU A 91 -7.62 4.12 -5.24
N ALA A 92 -7.55 5.16 -4.40
CA ALA A 92 -6.64 5.20 -3.26
C ALA A 92 -6.95 4.08 -2.25
N VAL A 93 -8.24 3.87 -1.96
CA VAL A 93 -8.70 2.80 -1.07
C VAL A 93 -8.30 1.42 -1.61
N GLU A 94 -8.47 1.18 -2.91
CA GLU A 94 -8.05 -0.09 -3.52
C GLU A 94 -6.53 -0.32 -3.40
N ALA A 95 -5.71 0.71 -3.59
CA ALA A 95 -4.26 0.63 -3.42
C ALA A 95 -3.85 0.36 -1.96
N TRP A 96 -4.52 0.98 -0.99
CA TRP A 96 -4.29 0.70 0.43
C TRP A 96 -4.80 -0.68 0.87
N ARG A 97 -5.89 -1.18 0.28
CA ARG A 97 -6.32 -2.58 0.48
C ARG A 97 -5.26 -3.55 -0.02
N ALA A 98 -4.71 -3.31 -1.21
CA ALA A 98 -3.60 -4.11 -1.74
C ALA A 98 -2.35 -4.09 -0.83
N THR A 99 -2.10 -2.97 -0.15
CA THR A 99 -1.05 -2.88 0.89
C THR A 99 -1.37 -3.79 2.07
N LEU A 100 -2.61 -3.75 2.58
CA LEU A 100 -3.04 -4.53 3.74
C LEU A 100 -3.13 -6.03 3.47
N GLU A 101 -3.39 -6.44 2.22
CA GLU A 101 -3.32 -7.84 1.80
C GLU A 101 -1.90 -8.40 1.90
N ARG A 102 -0.89 -7.58 1.59
CA ARG A 102 0.54 -7.95 1.63
C ARG A 102 1.14 -7.81 3.01
N LYS A 103 0.80 -6.71 3.70
CA LYS A 103 1.23 -6.40 5.07
C LYS A 103 0.02 -6.13 5.95
N PRO A 104 -0.60 -7.20 6.49
CA PRO A 104 -1.65 -7.07 7.48
C PRO A 104 -1.16 -6.24 8.67
N GLY A 105 -1.92 -5.24 9.09
CA GLY A 105 -1.55 -4.36 10.20
C GLY A 105 -0.69 -3.14 9.82
N PHE A 106 -0.54 -2.82 8.53
CA PHE A 106 0.06 -1.56 8.11
C PHE A 106 -0.86 -0.37 8.44
N PHE A 107 -0.74 0.16 9.66
CA PHE A 107 -1.58 1.24 10.19
C PHE A 107 -1.69 2.49 9.31
N PRO A 108 -0.63 2.94 8.60
CA PRO A 108 -0.76 4.10 7.71
C PRO A 108 -1.80 3.90 6.60
N ALA A 109 -1.92 2.69 6.05
CA ALA A 109 -2.95 2.39 5.05
C ALA A 109 -4.37 2.41 5.64
N LEU A 110 -4.55 1.89 6.87
CA LEU A 110 -5.84 1.96 7.57
C LEU A 110 -6.26 3.41 7.85
N ASN A 111 -5.32 4.25 8.26
CA ASN A 111 -5.57 5.67 8.49
C ASN A 111 -5.97 6.39 7.18
N GLY A 112 -5.28 6.09 6.07
CA GLY A 112 -5.61 6.63 4.75
C GLY A 112 -7.04 6.27 4.32
N ILE A 113 -7.41 4.98 4.44
CA ILE A 113 -8.77 4.51 4.14
C ILE A 113 -9.79 5.24 5.01
N GLY A 114 -9.57 5.31 6.33
CA GLY A 114 -10.47 6.00 7.25
C GLY A 114 -10.68 7.48 6.90
N ALA A 115 -9.62 8.17 6.47
CA ALA A 115 -9.71 9.56 6.04
C ALA A 115 -10.59 9.74 4.78
N VAL A 116 -10.44 8.86 3.78
CA VAL A 116 -11.23 8.92 2.55
C VAL A 116 -12.71 8.57 2.80
N GLU A 117 -12.98 7.55 3.61
CA GLU A 117 -14.35 7.13 3.93
C GLU A 117 -15.10 8.21 4.74
N LEU A 118 -14.40 8.96 5.59
CA LEU A 118 -14.98 10.09 6.33
C LEU A 118 -15.31 11.28 5.42
N ASP A 119 -14.51 11.52 4.37
CA ASP A 119 -14.74 12.61 3.41
C ASP A 119 -15.87 12.29 2.41
N ALA A 120 -16.15 11.00 2.20
CA ALA A 120 -17.22 10.53 1.32
C ALA A 120 -18.62 10.50 1.94
N GLY A 121 -18.75 10.73 3.26
CA GLY A 121 -20.01 10.71 4.03
C GLY A 121 -20.59 12.08 4.31
#